data_AF-T1B2L1-F1
#
_entry.id   AF-T1B2L1-F1
#
_cell.length_a   1.000
_cell.length_b   1.000
_cell.length_c   1.000
_cell.angle_alpha   90.00
_cell.angle_beta   90.00
_cell.angle_gamma   90.00
#
_symmetry.space_group_name_H-M   'P 1'
#
loop_
_entity.id
_entity.type
_entity.pdbx_description
1 polymer ?
#
loop_
_entity_poly.entity_id
_entity_poly.type
_entity_poly.pdbx_seq_one_letter_code
_entity_poly.pdbx_strand_id
1 'polypeptide(L)'
;SPLARNFLLIAPNIIVLDRLRADFDGLKIFFNDPVLPENGHTGQNWRDDFQMALHIQDDVRVVRPVGNLFLTNIHRVYLGDVREPSLDDEDLRDYFLSPFGERPVGKTTDSNTDLGEVVREIDELAVFNDEAHHIHDGRLAWFQSIQDIHHHLLQKDLKLALQIDVTATPRHENGAIFVQTVSDYPLVEAIAQNVVKHPVLPDAPSRAKLTEHQSALITEKFADYLHLGVEEWRKSYAEHEKLGKKAVLFVMVDDTRNCDEVGTYLERFAPELQGAVLVIHTKRNGEISEAASGKDKEELERLRKQSNEIDTWKSPYKAIVSVLMLKEGWDVRNVTVIVGLRAYVAQSNILPEQTLGRGLRRMYFGSEQRETVSGNGDAGVHGVRGIDPERGRHVRSGADGRSR
;
A
#
# COMPACT_ATOMS: atom_id res chain seq x y z
N SER A 1 3.17 -19.52 27.61
CA SER A 1 2.96 -19.92 26.20
C SER A 1 4.15 -19.43 25.41
N PRO A 2 4.65 -20.15 24.39
CA PRO A 2 5.67 -19.61 23.49
C PRO A 2 5.14 -18.54 22.52
N LEU A 3 3.82 -18.35 22.45
CA LEU A 3 3.16 -17.35 21.59
C LEU A 3 2.90 -16.06 22.36
N ALA A 4 3.06 -14.92 21.68
CA ALA A 4 2.79 -13.59 22.23
C ALA A 4 1.30 -13.23 22.16
N ARG A 5 0.84 -12.42 23.13
CA ARG A 5 -0.49 -11.78 23.13
C ARG A 5 -0.40 -10.26 23.00
N ASN A 6 0.80 -9.74 22.72
CA ASN A 6 0.99 -8.36 22.30
C ASN A 6 1.55 -8.36 20.87
N PHE A 7 1.06 -7.40 20.09
CA PHE A 7 1.28 -7.32 18.66
C PHE A 7 1.77 -5.94 18.29
N LEU A 8 2.86 -5.87 17.51
CA LEU A 8 3.34 -4.66 16.88
C LEU A 8 3.09 -4.76 15.38
N LEU A 9 2.16 -3.94 14.88
CA LEU A 9 1.86 -3.80 13.46
C LEU A 9 2.52 -2.53 12.93
N ILE A 10 3.45 -2.71 11.99
CA ILE A 10 4.30 -1.63 11.45
C ILE A 10 3.90 -1.34 10.00
N ALA A 11 3.61 -0.07 9.75
CA ALA A 11 3.40 0.49 8.43
C ALA A 11 4.68 1.18 7.90
N PRO A 12 4.97 1.13 6.59
CA PRO A 12 6.14 1.78 6.00
C PRO A 12 6.06 3.30 6.02
N ASN A 13 4.84 3.84 5.99
CA ASN A 13 4.60 5.27 5.91
C ASN A 13 3.23 5.62 6.51
N ILE A 14 2.99 6.91 6.71
CA ILE A 14 1.74 7.43 7.30
C ILE A 14 0.50 7.03 6.49
N ILE A 15 0.60 6.73 5.21
CA ILE A 15 -0.57 6.46 4.35
C ILE A 15 -1.09 5.05 4.57
N VAL A 16 -0.17 4.09 4.60
CA VAL A 16 -0.49 2.71 4.98
C VAL A 16 -0.99 2.69 6.42
N LEU A 17 -0.37 3.48 7.30
CA LEU A 17 -0.82 3.63 8.68
C LEU A 17 -2.26 4.16 8.77
N ASP A 18 -2.62 5.21 8.02
CA ASP A 18 -3.97 5.78 8.02
C ASP A 18 -5.01 4.75 7.52
N ARG A 19 -4.66 3.95 6.50
CA ARG A 19 -5.49 2.83 6.02
C ARG A 19 -5.70 1.79 7.13
N LEU A 20 -4.61 1.28 7.70
CA LEU A 20 -4.66 0.28 8.77
C LEU A 20 -5.43 0.83 9.96
N ARG A 21 -5.25 2.11 10.29
CA ARG A 21 -6.00 2.77 11.35
C ARG A 21 -7.49 2.73 11.07
N ALA A 22 -7.94 3.04 9.85
CA ALA A 22 -9.36 2.97 9.51
C ALA A 22 -9.94 1.55 9.68
N ASP A 23 -9.15 0.52 9.37
CA ASP A 23 -9.56 -0.89 9.51
C ASP A 23 -9.58 -1.35 10.98
N PHE A 24 -8.56 -1.00 11.77
CA PHE A 24 -8.42 -1.41 13.15
C PHE A 24 -9.15 -0.50 14.15
N ASP A 25 -9.64 0.67 13.73
CA ASP A 25 -10.32 1.61 14.63
C ASP A 25 -11.58 0.98 15.26
N GLY A 26 -11.66 1.10 16.59
CA GLY A 26 -12.67 0.42 17.39
C GLY A 26 -12.64 -1.11 17.32
N LEU A 27 -11.59 -1.72 16.75
CA LEU A 27 -11.36 -3.16 16.61
C LEU A 27 -12.49 -3.93 15.91
N LYS A 28 -13.35 -3.22 15.17
CA LYS A 28 -14.58 -3.78 14.57
C LYS A 28 -14.28 -4.86 13.55
N ILE A 29 -13.13 -4.77 12.88
CA ILE A 29 -12.70 -5.75 11.88
C ILE A 29 -12.67 -7.17 12.41
N PHE A 30 -12.23 -7.39 13.66
CA PHE A 30 -12.15 -8.72 14.26
C PHE A 30 -13.51 -9.37 14.53
N PHE A 31 -14.58 -8.56 14.64
CA PHE A 31 -15.92 -9.03 14.97
C PHE A 31 -16.88 -9.01 13.78
N ASN A 32 -16.61 -8.14 12.79
CA ASN A 32 -17.42 -8.03 11.58
C ASN A 32 -17.04 -9.08 10.53
N ASP A 33 -15.79 -9.54 10.54
CA ASP A 33 -15.28 -10.61 9.69
C ASP A 33 -15.33 -11.94 10.47
N PRO A 34 -15.70 -13.09 9.89
CA PRO A 34 -15.87 -14.34 10.62
C PRO A 34 -14.53 -15.01 10.95
N VAL A 35 -13.53 -14.22 11.35
CA VAL A 35 -12.20 -14.69 11.75
C VAL A 35 -12.22 -15.18 13.20
N LEU A 36 -13.04 -14.58 14.06
CA LEU A 36 -13.22 -15.02 15.45
C LEU A 36 -14.41 -15.99 15.58
N PRO A 37 -14.19 -17.24 16.06
CA PRO A 37 -15.26 -18.17 16.35
C PRO A 37 -16.23 -17.63 17.42
N GLU A 38 -17.44 -18.18 17.46
CA GLU A 38 -18.37 -17.90 18.56
C GLU A 38 -17.90 -18.52 19.88
N ASN A 39 -18.38 -17.96 21.00
CA ASN A 39 -18.15 -18.53 22.32
C ASN A 39 -18.74 -19.95 22.40
N GLY A 40 -18.03 -20.86 23.06
CA GLY A 40 -18.34 -22.28 23.10
C GLY A 40 -17.75 -23.08 21.95
N HIS A 41 -17.20 -22.45 20.91
CA HIS A 41 -16.43 -23.17 19.88
C HIS A 41 -15.22 -23.84 20.54
N THR A 42 -15.12 -25.16 20.36
CA THR A 42 -14.13 -26.03 21.02
C THR A 42 -14.05 -25.88 22.54
N GLY A 43 -15.15 -25.44 23.18
CA GLY A 43 -15.23 -25.22 24.63
C GLY A 43 -14.54 -23.95 25.12
N GLN A 44 -14.16 -23.03 24.22
CA GLN A 44 -13.50 -21.77 24.54
C GLN A 44 -14.43 -20.57 24.28
N ASN A 45 -14.25 -19.50 25.04
CA ASN A 45 -15.04 -18.28 24.90
C ASN A 45 -14.27 -17.24 24.07
N TRP A 46 -14.01 -17.57 22.80
CA TRP A 46 -13.13 -16.80 21.91
C TRP A 46 -13.41 -15.29 21.86
N ARG A 47 -14.67 -14.85 21.82
CA ARG A 47 -15.02 -13.42 21.79
C ARG A 47 -14.78 -12.73 23.13
N ASP A 48 -14.98 -13.45 24.23
CA ASP A 48 -14.78 -12.90 25.58
C ASP A 48 -13.29 -12.88 25.94
N ASP A 49 -12.53 -13.86 25.45
CA ASP A 49 -11.09 -13.99 25.67
C ASP A 49 -10.28 -13.03 24.78
N PHE A 50 -10.77 -12.74 23.57
CA PHE A 50 -10.11 -11.83 22.64
C PHE A 50 -10.43 -10.36 22.95
N GLN A 51 -9.74 -9.82 23.96
CA GLN A 51 -9.89 -8.43 24.41
C GLN A 51 -8.62 -7.65 24.16
N MET A 52 -8.55 -6.97 23.01
CA MET A 52 -7.40 -6.15 22.65
C MET A 52 -7.59 -4.67 23.02
N ALA A 53 -6.48 -4.01 23.35
CA ALA A 53 -6.36 -2.56 23.43
C ALA A 53 -5.56 -2.08 22.22
N LEU A 54 -6.13 -1.17 21.43
CA LEU A 54 -5.44 -0.54 20.31
C LEU A 54 -4.69 0.70 20.80
N HIS A 55 -3.40 0.78 20.48
CA HIS A 55 -2.53 1.93 20.72
C HIS A 55 -2.03 2.43 19.36
N ILE A 56 -2.22 3.72 19.06
CA ILE A 56 -1.88 4.29 17.75
C ILE A 56 -0.80 5.34 17.94
N GLN A 57 0.37 5.12 17.35
CA GLN A 57 1.53 6.01 17.48
C GLN A 57 1.76 6.41 18.96
N ASP A 58 1.73 7.72 19.27
CA ASP A 58 1.98 8.29 20.59
C ASP A 58 0.72 8.29 21.49
N ASP A 59 -0.47 7.94 20.97
CA ASP A 59 -1.70 7.74 21.78
C ASP A 59 -1.66 6.37 22.46
N VAL A 60 -0.63 6.20 23.30
CA VAL A 60 -0.42 5.00 24.09
C VAL A 60 -1.29 5.12 25.34
N ARG A 61 -2.46 4.48 25.27
CA ARG A 61 -3.31 4.23 26.45
C ARG A 61 -2.57 3.37 27.49
N VAL A 62 -3.20 3.13 28.64
CA VAL A 62 -2.70 2.21 29.68
C VAL A 62 -2.30 0.87 29.04
N VAL A 63 -1.00 0.61 29.00
CA VAL A 63 -0.43 -0.63 28.46
C VAL A 63 -0.71 -1.75 29.45
N ARG A 64 -1.39 -2.79 28.96
CA ARG A 64 -1.70 -3.98 29.76
C ARG A 64 -0.51 -4.94 29.72
N PRO A 65 -0.40 -5.90 30.64
CA PRO A 65 0.60 -6.97 30.51
C PRO A 65 0.42 -7.79 29.21
N VAL A 66 -0.83 -7.96 28.76
CA VAL A 66 -1.21 -8.74 27.58
C VAL A 66 -2.40 -8.10 26.86
N GLY A 67 -2.57 -8.43 25.57
CA GLY A 67 -3.71 -7.99 24.77
C GLY A 67 -3.55 -6.58 24.22
N ASN A 68 -2.33 -6.17 23.88
CA ASN A 68 -2.08 -4.86 23.25
C ASN A 68 -1.81 -5.04 21.76
N LEU A 69 -2.41 -4.18 20.93
CA LEU A 69 -2.10 -4.02 19.52
C LEU A 69 -1.53 -2.62 19.31
N PHE A 70 -0.24 -2.54 19.04
CA PHE A 70 0.46 -1.31 18.71
C PHE A 70 0.46 -1.13 17.19
N LEU A 71 -0.17 -0.06 16.72
CA LEU A 71 -0.23 0.30 15.31
C LEU A 71 0.57 1.57 15.09
N THR A 72 1.64 1.48 14.29
CA THR A 72 2.57 2.60 14.11
C THR A 72 3.24 2.59 12.75
N ASN A 73 3.83 3.72 12.37
CA ASN A 73 4.73 3.80 11.23
C ASN A 73 6.17 3.54 11.68
N ILE A 74 7.00 3.07 10.74
CA ILE A 74 8.35 2.65 11.05
C ILE A 74 9.23 3.74 11.69
N HIS A 75 9.07 5.01 11.28
CA HIS A 75 9.85 6.13 11.82
C HIS A 75 9.68 6.35 13.33
N ARG A 76 8.58 5.86 13.92
CA ARG A 76 8.31 5.96 15.37
C ARG A 76 8.85 4.78 16.17
N VAL A 77 9.27 3.72 15.48
CA VAL A 77 9.94 2.56 16.10
C VAL A 77 11.44 2.79 16.21
N TYR A 78 11.97 3.68 15.36
CA TYR A 78 13.35 4.12 15.38
C TYR A 78 13.61 4.88 16.68
N LEU A 79 14.61 4.45 17.44
CA LEU A 79 15.19 5.30 18.48
C LEU A 79 15.98 6.39 17.75
N GLY A 80 15.89 7.64 18.21
CA GLY A 80 16.62 8.76 17.61
C GLY A 80 18.08 8.42 17.35
N ASP A 81 18.59 8.83 16.18
CA ASP A 81 19.88 8.45 15.59
C ASP A 81 20.90 7.89 16.59
N VAL A 82 21.01 6.56 16.66
CA VAL A 82 22.14 5.91 17.34
C VAL A 82 23.37 6.18 16.47
N ARG A 83 24.19 7.15 16.90
CA ARG A 83 25.44 7.48 16.22
C ARG A 83 26.35 6.26 16.25
N GLU A 84 26.69 5.71 15.08
CA GLU A 84 27.69 4.64 14.99
C GLU A 84 29.05 5.14 15.50
N PRO A 85 29.73 4.39 16.37
CA PRO A 85 30.99 4.83 16.96
C PRO A 85 32.10 4.90 15.91
N SER A 86 32.87 6.00 15.95
CA SER A 86 34.06 6.23 15.13
C SER A 86 35.34 5.95 15.96
N LEU A 87 36.42 5.57 15.28
CA LEU A 87 37.75 5.45 15.90
C LEU A 87 38.30 6.80 16.41
N ASP A 88 37.68 7.90 16.01
CA ASP A 88 38.03 9.27 16.41
C ASP A 88 37.24 9.76 17.63
N ASP A 89 36.37 8.94 18.23
CA ASP A 89 35.57 9.34 19.40
C ASP A 89 36.43 9.33 20.68
N GLU A 90 36.65 10.51 21.29
CA GLU A 90 37.47 10.67 22.50
C GLU A 90 36.87 9.98 23.75
N ASP A 91 35.56 9.68 23.75
CA ASP A 91 34.87 9.03 24.85
C ASP A 91 33.70 8.16 24.37
N LEU A 92 33.84 6.83 24.54
CA LEU A 92 32.81 5.85 24.17
C LEU A 92 31.65 5.79 25.18
N ARG A 93 31.69 6.53 26.29
CA ARG A 93 30.61 6.57 27.28
C ARG A 93 29.33 7.18 26.72
N ASP A 94 29.43 8.12 25.79
CA ASP A 94 28.27 8.73 25.13
C ASP A 94 27.50 7.72 24.26
N TYR A 95 28.16 6.69 23.70
CA TYR A 95 27.47 5.59 23.01
C TYR A 95 26.63 4.73 23.98
N PHE A 96 27.12 4.51 25.21
CA PHE A 96 26.39 3.76 26.25
C PHE A 96 25.34 4.61 26.99
N LEU A 97 25.46 5.94 26.99
CA LEU A 97 24.57 6.87 27.70
C LEU A 97 23.59 7.62 26.78
N SER A 98 23.83 7.67 25.47
CA SER A 98 22.91 8.24 24.47
C SER A 98 21.53 7.58 24.36
N PRO A 99 21.31 6.30 24.72
CA PRO A 99 19.95 5.76 24.87
C PRO A 99 19.12 6.49 25.95
N PHE A 100 19.77 7.29 26.80
CA PHE A 100 19.14 8.11 27.85
C PHE A 100 19.19 9.61 27.55
N GLY A 101 19.19 10.00 26.26
CA GLY A 101 19.46 11.36 25.76
C GLY A 101 18.87 12.54 26.56
N GLU A 102 19.46 13.72 26.42
CA GLU A 102 18.95 14.95 27.06
C GLU A 102 17.48 15.17 26.67
N ARG A 103 16.62 15.30 27.69
CA ARG A 103 15.18 15.50 27.56
C ARG A 103 14.87 16.55 26.49
N PRO A 104 13.89 16.30 25.60
CA PRO A 104 13.47 17.32 24.65
C PRO A 104 13.02 18.58 25.40
N VAL A 105 13.73 19.69 25.19
CA VAL A 105 13.39 21.00 25.74
C VAL A 105 12.32 21.66 24.87
N GLY A 106 11.21 20.94 24.65
CA GLY A 106 9.98 21.45 24.06
C GLY A 106 8.95 21.61 25.17
N LYS A 107 8.59 22.84 25.52
CA LYS A 107 7.45 23.08 26.43
C LYS A 107 6.14 22.70 25.73
N THR A 108 5.72 21.46 25.89
CA THR A 108 4.33 21.03 25.65
C THR A 108 3.92 20.11 26.79
N THR A 109 2.88 20.51 27.49
CA THR A 109 2.27 19.87 28.65
C THR A 109 1.43 18.64 28.28
N ASP A 110 1.97 17.74 27.46
CA ASP A 110 1.36 16.43 27.22
C ASP A 110 2.41 15.35 27.51
N SER A 111 2.07 14.43 28.39
CA SER A 111 2.87 13.26 28.73
C SER A 111 2.89 12.29 27.53
N ASN A 112 3.66 12.62 26.50
CA ASN A 112 3.88 11.72 25.36
C ASN A 112 4.85 10.61 25.80
N THR A 113 4.29 9.44 26.11
CA THR A 113 5.05 8.20 26.26
C THR A 113 5.58 7.78 24.88
N ASP A 114 6.88 7.54 24.78
CA ASP A 114 7.50 7.08 23.53
C ASP A 114 7.11 5.62 23.25
N LEU A 115 6.39 5.38 22.16
CA LEU A 115 5.99 4.04 21.75
C LEU A 115 7.21 3.13 21.54
N GLY A 116 8.31 3.68 21.01
CA GLY A 116 9.55 2.95 20.77
C GLY A 116 10.16 2.38 22.04
N GLU A 117 10.08 3.11 23.16
CA GLU A 117 10.49 2.63 24.48
C GLU A 117 9.51 1.57 25.00
N VAL A 118 8.20 1.82 24.88
CA VAL A 118 7.16 0.90 25.35
C VAL A 118 7.30 -0.48 24.73
N VAL A 119 7.48 -0.58 23.41
CA VAL A 119 7.57 -1.89 22.73
C VAL A 119 8.81 -2.69 23.11
N ARG A 120 9.88 -2.03 23.58
CA ARG A 120 11.12 -2.66 24.05
C ARG A 120 11.02 -3.14 25.50
N GLU A 121 10.12 -2.57 26.28
CA GLU A 121 9.90 -2.99 27.66
C GLU A 121 8.95 -4.18 27.81
N ILE A 122 8.21 -4.53 26.76
CA ILE A 122 7.26 -5.64 26.78
C ILE A 122 7.98 -7.00 26.76
N ASP A 123 7.47 -7.95 27.54
CA ASP A 123 8.08 -9.27 27.72
C ASP A 123 7.64 -10.31 26.66
N GLU A 124 6.52 -10.09 25.97
CA GLU A 124 6.06 -10.95 24.88
C GLU A 124 5.58 -10.13 23.67
N LEU A 125 6.18 -10.33 22.50
CA LEU A 125 5.85 -9.55 21.31
C LEU A 125 5.89 -10.41 20.03
N ALA A 126 4.89 -10.21 19.18
CA ALA A 126 4.91 -10.61 17.77
C ALA A 126 4.85 -9.37 16.87
N VAL A 127 5.64 -9.38 15.80
CA VAL A 127 5.78 -8.26 14.86
C VAL A 127 5.12 -8.62 13.54
N PHE A 128 4.33 -7.69 13.02
CA PHE A 128 3.68 -7.78 11.72
C PHE A 128 4.08 -6.57 10.90
N ASN A 129 4.63 -6.78 9.71
CA ASN A 129 5.03 -5.70 8.82
C ASN A 129 4.14 -5.73 7.57
N ASP A 130 3.52 -4.59 7.28
CA ASP A 130 2.73 -4.40 6.06
C ASP A 130 3.59 -3.74 4.97
N GLU A 131 3.29 -4.03 3.71
CA GLU A 131 4.07 -3.58 2.54
C GLU A 131 5.59 -3.83 2.69
N ALA A 132 5.94 -5.00 3.24
CA ALA A 132 7.29 -5.37 3.67
C ALA A 132 8.35 -5.49 2.55
N HIS A 133 8.01 -5.18 1.30
CA HIS A 133 8.98 -5.15 0.20
C HIS A 133 10.10 -4.12 0.40
N HIS A 134 9.91 -3.18 1.33
CA HIS A 134 10.92 -2.22 1.77
C HIS A 134 11.87 -2.75 2.85
N ILE A 135 11.73 -3.99 3.36
CA ILE A 135 12.44 -4.42 4.60
C ILE A 135 13.69 -5.27 4.31
N HIS A 136 13.77 -5.93 3.16
CA HIS A 136 14.75 -6.99 2.92
C HIS A 136 16.17 -6.53 2.56
N ASP A 137 16.48 -5.23 2.69
CA ASP A 137 17.87 -4.75 2.74
C ASP A 137 18.29 -4.61 4.20
N GLY A 138 19.24 -5.46 4.63
CA GLY A 138 19.73 -5.51 6.01
C GLY A 138 20.44 -4.24 6.50
N ARG A 139 20.69 -3.26 5.62
CA ARG A 139 21.19 -1.93 5.98
C ARG A 139 20.09 -0.95 6.36
N LEU A 140 18.83 -1.32 6.18
CA LEU A 140 17.71 -0.44 6.45
C LEU A 140 17.45 -0.36 7.95
N ALA A 141 17.23 0.87 8.42
CA ALA A 141 16.90 1.18 9.81
C ALA A 141 15.70 0.37 10.34
N TRP A 142 14.80 -0.08 9.46
CA TRP A 142 13.70 -0.99 9.81
C TRP A 142 14.19 -2.31 10.36
N PHE A 143 15.03 -3.01 9.60
CA PHE A 143 15.56 -4.30 10.03
C PHE A 143 16.35 -4.17 11.34
N GLN A 144 17.18 -3.13 11.44
CA GLN A 144 17.97 -2.84 12.64
C GLN A 144 17.09 -2.57 13.86
N SER A 145 15.96 -1.89 13.69
CA SER A 145 15.05 -1.57 14.80
C SER A 145 14.32 -2.80 15.34
N ILE A 146 13.89 -3.71 14.46
CA ILE A 146 13.32 -4.99 14.89
C ILE A 146 14.39 -5.85 15.57
N GLN A 147 15.60 -5.87 15.02
CA GLN A 147 16.73 -6.58 15.62
C GLN A 147 17.04 -6.04 17.02
N ASP A 148 17.00 -4.73 17.20
CA ASP A 148 17.20 -4.08 18.50
C ASP A 148 16.11 -4.46 19.52
N ILE A 149 14.84 -4.47 19.13
CA ILE A 149 13.73 -4.98 19.97
C ILE A 149 13.99 -6.44 20.38
N HIS A 150 14.44 -7.28 19.43
CA HIS A 150 14.77 -8.66 19.70
C HIS A 150 15.93 -8.80 20.70
N HIS A 151 16.98 -7.99 20.57
CA HIS A 151 18.12 -8.00 21.48
C HIS A 151 17.73 -7.60 22.91
N HIS A 152 16.83 -6.62 23.08
CA HIS A 152 16.31 -6.26 24.41
C HIS A 152 15.54 -7.42 25.06
N LEU A 153 14.73 -8.14 24.29
CA LEU A 153 14.08 -9.36 24.77
C LEU A 153 15.11 -10.42 25.20
N LEU A 154 16.19 -10.62 24.43
CA LEU A 154 17.24 -11.57 24.78
C LEU A 154 17.95 -11.23 26.10
N GLN A 155 18.10 -9.94 26.43
CA GLN A 155 18.65 -9.51 27.73
C GLN A 155 17.77 -9.94 28.91
N LYS A 156 16.46 -10.11 28.68
CA LYS A 156 15.48 -10.61 29.65
C LYS A 156 15.31 -12.14 29.61
N ASP A 157 16.16 -12.87 28.87
CA ASP A 157 16.01 -14.31 28.56
C ASP A 157 14.71 -14.65 27.79
N LEU A 158 14.25 -13.69 26.99
CA LEU A 158 13.06 -13.76 26.14
C LEU A 158 13.45 -13.62 24.67
N LYS A 159 12.49 -13.74 23.76
CA LYS A 159 12.71 -13.54 22.32
C LYS A 159 11.41 -13.14 21.64
N LEU A 160 11.52 -12.49 20.47
CA LEU A 160 10.38 -12.29 19.59
C LEU A 160 9.70 -13.63 19.31
N ALA A 161 8.39 -13.68 19.54
CA ALA A 161 7.62 -14.91 19.35
C ALA A 161 7.46 -15.23 17.86
N LEU A 162 7.28 -14.19 17.04
CA LEU A 162 7.02 -14.31 15.61
C LEU A 162 7.28 -12.97 14.90
N GLN A 163 7.74 -13.03 13.66
CA GLN A 163 7.70 -11.92 12.70
C GLN A 163 7.00 -12.40 11.43
N ILE A 164 5.99 -11.67 10.96
CA ILE A 164 5.31 -11.93 9.69
C ILE A 164 5.39 -10.67 8.82
N ASP A 165 5.84 -10.87 7.59
CA ASP A 165 5.93 -9.85 6.57
C ASP A 165 4.86 -10.10 5.50
N VAL A 166 4.05 -9.10 5.18
CA VAL A 166 3.06 -9.17 4.08
C VAL A 166 3.38 -8.12 3.03
N THR A 167 3.30 -8.51 1.75
CA THR A 167 3.55 -7.60 0.63
C THR A 167 2.89 -8.12 -0.64
N ALA A 168 2.39 -7.21 -1.48
CA ALA A 168 1.89 -7.56 -2.81
C ALA A 168 3.02 -7.82 -3.82
N THR A 169 4.26 -7.43 -3.51
CA THR A 169 5.41 -7.54 -4.41
C THR A 169 6.61 -8.15 -3.72
N PRO A 170 6.62 -9.47 -3.49
CA PRO A 170 7.69 -10.17 -2.77
C PRO A 170 8.92 -10.42 -3.66
N ARG A 171 9.39 -9.40 -4.41
CA ARG A 171 10.46 -9.53 -5.40
C ARG A 171 11.59 -8.54 -5.13
N HIS A 172 12.82 -9.00 -5.29
CA HIS A 172 14.00 -8.16 -5.40
C HIS A 172 13.98 -7.36 -6.71
N GLU A 173 14.83 -6.33 -6.82
CA GLU A 173 14.97 -5.52 -8.05
C GLU A 173 15.33 -6.36 -9.29
N ASN A 174 16.02 -7.48 -9.09
CA ASN A 174 16.34 -8.44 -10.15
C ASN A 174 15.18 -9.38 -10.53
N GLY A 175 14.00 -9.23 -9.91
CA GLY A 175 12.78 -10.00 -10.16
C GLY A 175 12.66 -11.32 -9.39
N ALA A 176 13.70 -11.75 -8.67
CA ALA A 176 13.68 -12.97 -7.87
C ALA A 176 12.78 -12.81 -6.64
N ILE A 177 12.03 -13.86 -6.30
CA ILE A 177 11.18 -13.87 -5.10
C ILE A 177 12.05 -13.95 -3.84
N PHE A 178 11.63 -13.29 -2.76
CA PHE A 178 12.33 -13.38 -1.48
C PHE A 178 12.41 -14.83 -0.99
N VAL A 179 13.60 -15.27 -0.58
CA VAL A 179 13.86 -16.65 -0.13
C VAL A 179 13.01 -17.02 1.10
N GLN A 180 12.60 -16.01 1.87
CA GLN A 180 11.79 -16.12 3.07
C GLN A 180 10.28 -16.27 2.78
N THR A 181 9.86 -16.26 1.51
CA THR A 181 8.44 -16.38 1.13
C THR A 181 7.92 -17.78 1.46
N VAL A 182 7.04 -17.86 2.46
CA VAL A 182 6.42 -19.12 2.91
C VAL A 182 5.09 -19.43 2.23
N SER A 183 4.43 -18.41 1.68
CA SER A 183 3.16 -18.52 0.97
C SER A 183 3.08 -17.39 -0.07
N ASP A 184 2.56 -17.71 -1.26
CA ASP A 184 2.34 -16.76 -2.35
C ASP A 184 0.94 -17.00 -2.93
N TYR A 185 0.19 -15.93 -3.12
CA TYR A 185 -1.14 -15.93 -3.73
C TYR A 185 -1.11 -15.03 -4.98
N PRO A 186 -0.75 -15.61 -6.15
CA PRO A 186 -0.46 -14.81 -7.34
C PRO A 186 -1.72 -14.19 -7.93
N LEU A 187 -1.55 -13.04 -8.61
CA LEU A 187 -2.66 -12.32 -9.23
C LEU A 187 -3.48 -13.18 -10.21
N VAL A 188 -2.85 -14.10 -10.94
CA VAL A 188 -3.54 -15.04 -11.85
C VAL A 188 -4.55 -15.90 -11.09
N GLU A 189 -4.22 -16.35 -9.88
CA GLU A 189 -5.10 -17.16 -9.04
C GLU A 189 -6.24 -16.32 -8.47
N ALA A 190 -5.92 -15.10 -8.00
CA ALA A 190 -6.93 -14.15 -7.52
C ALA A 190 -7.98 -13.82 -8.60
N ILE A 191 -7.54 -13.70 -9.86
CA ILE A 191 -8.43 -13.48 -11.00
C ILE A 191 -9.27 -14.73 -11.26
N ALA A 192 -8.65 -15.91 -11.35
CA ALA A 192 -9.34 -17.17 -11.62
C ALA A 192 -10.42 -17.50 -10.57
N GLN A 193 -10.21 -17.07 -9.32
CA GLN A 193 -11.14 -17.28 -8.20
C GLN A 193 -12.14 -16.12 -8.01
N ASN A 194 -12.18 -15.14 -8.92
CA ASN A 194 -13.04 -13.94 -8.81
C ASN A 194 -12.84 -13.13 -7.50
N VAL A 195 -11.65 -13.22 -6.89
CA VAL A 195 -11.30 -12.42 -5.70
C VAL A 195 -11.06 -10.96 -6.08
N VAL A 196 -10.57 -10.73 -7.31
CA VAL A 196 -10.37 -9.41 -7.89
C VAL A 196 -11.11 -9.26 -9.23
N LYS A 197 -11.19 -8.03 -9.74
CA LYS A 197 -11.69 -7.76 -11.09
C LYS A 197 -10.84 -8.44 -12.15
N HIS A 198 -11.44 -8.70 -13.30
CA HIS A 198 -10.75 -9.21 -14.47
C HIS A 198 -10.24 -8.05 -15.32
N PRO A 199 -8.92 -7.92 -15.50
CA PRO A 199 -8.41 -6.98 -16.47
C PRO A 199 -8.72 -7.48 -17.88
N VAL A 200 -9.32 -6.61 -18.69
CA VAL A 200 -9.69 -6.88 -20.08
C VAL A 200 -9.06 -5.85 -20.98
N LEU A 201 -8.76 -6.25 -22.22
CA LEU A 201 -8.37 -5.33 -23.27
C LEU A 201 -9.62 -4.88 -24.05
N PRO A 202 -9.63 -3.65 -24.59
CA PRO A 202 -10.63 -3.24 -25.57
C PRO A 202 -10.70 -4.21 -26.75
N ASP A 203 -11.83 -4.19 -27.47
CA ASP A 203 -12.06 -5.06 -28.61
C ASP A 203 -10.99 -4.91 -29.70
N ALA A 204 -10.75 -5.99 -30.46
CA ALA A 204 -9.70 -6.01 -31.47
C ALA A 204 -9.84 -4.89 -32.53
N PRO A 205 -11.04 -4.57 -33.06
CA PRO A 205 -11.24 -3.42 -33.94
C PRO A 205 -10.83 -2.08 -33.32
N SER A 206 -11.21 -1.81 -32.07
CA SER A 206 -10.82 -0.57 -31.37
C SER A 206 -9.31 -0.49 -31.17
N ARG A 207 -8.65 -1.61 -30.82
CA ARG A 207 -7.19 -1.67 -30.67
C ARG A 207 -6.45 -1.51 -32.00
N ALA A 208 -7.00 -1.99 -33.11
CA ALA A 208 -6.38 -1.85 -34.43
C ALA A 208 -6.30 -0.41 -34.93
N LYS A 209 -7.11 0.50 -34.34
CA LYS A 209 -7.09 1.93 -34.64
C LYS A 209 -6.08 2.71 -33.80
N LEU A 210 -5.50 2.10 -32.77
CA LEU A 210 -4.56 2.79 -31.88
C LEU A 210 -3.22 2.99 -32.60
N THR A 211 -2.84 4.25 -32.78
CA THR A 211 -1.53 4.62 -33.31
C THR A 211 -0.83 5.61 -32.40
N GLU A 212 0.48 5.45 -32.23
CA GLU A 212 1.30 6.49 -31.62
C GLU A 212 1.68 7.50 -32.69
N HIS A 213 1.26 8.75 -32.49
CA HIS A 213 1.57 9.83 -33.40
C HIS A 213 2.99 10.37 -33.15
N GLN A 214 3.64 10.85 -34.21
CA GLN A 214 4.94 11.52 -34.10
C GLN A 214 4.72 12.94 -33.58
N SER A 215 4.71 13.12 -32.26
CA SER A 215 4.66 14.43 -31.60
C SER A 215 5.47 14.41 -30.30
N ALA A 216 5.96 15.60 -29.91
CA ALA A 216 6.58 15.83 -28.63
C ALA A 216 5.55 16.07 -27.51
N LEU A 217 4.31 16.41 -27.86
CA LEU A 217 3.21 16.59 -26.91
C LEU A 217 2.58 15.24 -26.60
N ILE A 218 2.50 14.89 -25.33
CA ILE A 218 1.99 13.58 -24.90
C ILE A 218 0.54 13.37 -25.33
N THR A 219 -0.27 14.44 -25.31
CA THR A 219 -1.69 14.39 -25.66
C THR A 219 -1.91 14.19 -27.15
N GLU A 220 -0.97 14.62 -27.99
CA GLU A 220 -1.00 14.36 -29.43
C GLU A 220 -0.44 12.98 -29.73
N LYS A 221 0.70 12.62 -29.12
CA LYS A 221 1.35 11.32 -29.29
C LYS A 221 0.40 10.17 -28.96
N PHE A 222 -0.36 10.28 -27.88
CA PHE A 222 -1.26 9.24 -27.38
C PHE A 222 -2.75 9.58 -27.48
N ALA A 223 -3.13 10.46 -28.42
CA ALA A 223 -4.52 10.91 -28.60
C ALA A 223 -5.50 9.74 -28.73
N ASP A 224 -5.17 8.74 -29.57
CA ASP A 224 -6.01 7.55 -29.80
C ASP A 224 -6.28 6.76 -28.50
N TYR A 225 -5.27 6.64 -27.63
CA TYR A 225 -5.38 5.92 -26.36
C TYR A 225 -6.26 6.66 -25.35
N LEU A 226 -6.10 7.98 -25.25
CA LEU A 226 -6.92 8.84 -24.40
C LEU A 226 -8.38 8.85 -24.85
N HIS A 227 -8.62 8.95 -26.15
CA HIS A 227 -9.97 8.89 -26.72
C HIS A 227 -10.64 7.55 -26.46
N LEU A 228 -9.94 6.44 -26.72
CA LEU A 228 -10.48 5.11 -26.43
C LEU A 228 -10.74 4.92 -24.92
N GLY A 229 -9.84 5.42 -24.07
CA GLY A 229 -10.01 5.34 -22.62
C GLY A 229 -11.28 6.05 -22.13
N VAL A 230 -11.55 7.26 -22.64
CA VAL A 230 -12.79 7.99 -22.34
C VAL A 230 -14.01 7.29 -22.92
N GLU A 231 -13.93 6.73 -24.12
CA GLU A 231 -15.06 5.99 -24.72
C GLU A 231 -15.43 4.75 -23.88
N GLU A 232 -14.45 3.96 -23.47
CA GLU A 232 -14.66 2.80 -22.61
C GLU A 232 -15.19 3.21 -21.24
N TRP A 233 -14.69 4.33 -20.69
CA TRP A 233 -15.18 4.84 -19.41
C TRP A 233 -16.63 5.32 -19.52
N ARG A 234 -17.05 5.96 -20.63
CA ARG A 234 -18.45 6.36 -20.84
C ARG A 234 -19.39 5.16 -20.81
N LYS A 235 -19.02 4.07 -21.49
CA LYS A 235 -19.80 2.82 -21.49
C LYS A 235 -19.93 2.27 -20.07
N SER A 236 -18.79 2.12 -19.40
CA SER A 236 -18.73 1.60 -18.02
C SER A 236 -19.48 2.49 -17.02
N TYR A 237 -19.37 3.81 -17.14
CA TYR A 237 -20.07 4.77 -16.28
C TYR A 237 -21.58 4.62 -16.40
N ALA A 238 -22.10 4.56 -17.63
CA ALA A 238 -23.53 4.40 -17.87
C ALA A 238 -24.10 3.06 -17.35
N GLU A 239 -23.28 2.01 -17.30
CA GLU A 239 -23.67 0.71 -16.74
C GLU A 239 -23.69 0.74 -15.21
N HIS A 240 -22.61 1.23 -14.60
CA HIS A 240 -22.44 1.20 -13.14
C HIS A 240 -23.26 2.28 -12.41
N GLU A 241 -23.56 3.40 -13.06
CA GLU A 241 -24.45 4.42 -12.51
C GLU A 241 -25.83 3.84 -12.19
N LYS A 242 -26.36 2.95 -13.05
CA LYS A 242 -27.63 2.23 -12.82
C LYS A 242 -27.60 1.33 -11.58
N LEU A 243 -26.40 0.93 -11.16
CA LEU A 243 -26.15 0.10 -9.98
C LEU A 243 -25.74 0.95 -8.77
N GLY A 244 -25.85 2.28 -8.85
CA GLY A 244 -25.50 3.21 -7.78
C GLY A 244 -24.00 3.38 -7.56
N LYS A 245 -23.17 2.95 -8.51
CA LYS A 245 -21.71 3.06 -8.46
C LYS A 245 -21.21 4.13 -9.42
N LYS A 246 -20.24 4.92 -8.96
CA LYS A 246 -19.62 5.99 -9.74
C LYS A 246 -18.31 5.49 -10.33
N ALA A 247 -18.29 5.18 -11.63
CA ALA A 247 -17.11 4.67 -12.31
C ALA A 247 -16.02 5.75 -12.46
N VAL A 248 -14.76 5.34 -12.29
CA VAL A 248 -13.58 6.23 -12.30
C VAL A 248 -12.64 5.83 -13.44
N LEU A 249 -12.22 6.84 -14.21
CA LEU A 249 -11.15 6.74 -15.20
C LEU A 249 -9.80 7.02 -14.52
N PHE A 250 -8.81 6.17 -14.73
CA PHE A 250 -7.46 6.40 -14.23
C PHE A 250 -6.46 6.48 -15.38
N VAL A 251 -5.75 7.60 -15.49
CA VAL A 251 -4.73 7.84 -16.51
C VAL A 251 -3.37 7.96 -15.85
N MET A 252 -2.43 7.15 -16.30
CA MET A 252 -1.05 7.20 -15.85
C MET A 252 -0.17 7.87 -16.88
N VAL A 253 0.62 8.83 -16.41
CA VAL A 253 1.64 9.53 -17.20
C VAL A 253 3.02 9.28 -16.62
N ASP A 254 4.05 9.68 -17.34
CA ASP A 254 5.47 9.49 -17.00
C ASP A 254 6.09 10.64 -16.20
N ASP A 255 5.60 11.87 -16.36
CA ASP A 255 6.11 13.05 -15.64
C ASP A 255 5.03 14.07 -15.21
N THR A 256 5.41 14.97 -14.32
CA THR A 256 4.52 15.99 -13.72
C THR A 256 3.96 16.98 -14.73
N ARG A 257 4.74 17.34 -15.76
CA ARG A 257 4.31 18.29 -16.79
C ARG A 257 3.25 17.66 -17.68
N ASN A 258 3.46 16.40 -18.05
CA ASN A 258 2.50 15.61 -18.82
C ASN A 258 1.20 15.38 -18.03
N CYS A 259 1.25 15.36 -16.70
CA CYS A 259 0.08 15.21 -15.83
C CYS A 259 -0.92 16.37 -16.01
N ASP A 260 -0.43 17.61 -15.91
CA ASP A 260 -1.24 18.81 -16.08
C ASP A 260 -1.76 18.95 -17.52
N GLU A 261 -0.91 18.62 -18.50
CA GLU A 261 -1.25 18.68 -19.93
C GLU A 261 -2.38 17.69 -20.26
N VAL A 262 -2.26 16.43 -19.82
CA VAL A 262 -3.29 15.41 -20.01
C VAL A 262 -4.56 15.76 -19.26
N GLY A 263 -4.47 16.28 -18.03
CA GLY A 263 -5.63 16.73 -17.28
C GLY A 263 -6.43 17.80 -18.02
N THR A 264 -5.74 18.85 -18.47
CA THR A 264 -6.34 19.95 -19.26
C THR A 264 -6.92 19.44 -20.57
N TYR A 265 -6.25 18.51 -21.23
CA TYR A 265 -6.72 17.92 -22.47
C TYR A 265 -8.02 17.12 -22.27
N LEU A 266 -8.10 16.25 -21.25
CA LEU A 266 -9.31 15.51 -20.89
C LEU A 266 -10.50 16.46 -20.67
N GLU A 267 -10.30 17.54 -19.91
CA GLU A 267 -11.37 18.53 -19.67
C GLU A 267 -11.83 19.25 -20.94
N ARG A 268 -10.93 19.42 -21.91
CA ARG A 268 -11.22 20.11 -23.17
C ARG A 268 -11.99 19.24 -24.16
N PHE A 269 -11.61 17.97 -24.32
CA PHE A 269 -12.22 17.11 -25.35
C PHE A 269 -13.43 16.31 -24.83
N ALA A 270 -13.53 16.08 -23.52
CA ALA A 270 -14.63 15.35 -22.90
C ALA A 270 -15.46 16.30 -22.03
N PRO A 271 -16.58 16.85 -22.53
CA PRO A 271 -17.40 17.81 -21.79
C PRO A 271 -17.84 17.33 -20.41
N GLU A 272 -18.08 16.04 -20.25
CA GLU A 272 -18.48 15.40 -18.99
C GLU A 272 -17.36 15.29 -17.94
N LEU A 273 -16.10 15.53 -18.36
CA LEU A 273 -14.92 15.60 -17.50
C LEU A 273 -14.52 17.04 -17.19
N GLN A 274 -15.17 18.07 -17.75
CA GLN A 274 -14.85 19.47 -17.49
C GLN A 274 -14.97 19.81 -15.99
N GLY A 275 -13.87 20.23 -15.36
CA GLY A 275 -13.81 20.49 -13.92
C GLY A 275 -13.92 19.23 -13.04
N ALA A 276 -13.84 18.05 -13.64
CA ALA A 276 -14.02 16.75 -13.01
C ALA A 276 -12.78 15.85 -13.16
N VAL A 277 -11.61 16.42 -13.48
CA VAL A 277 -10.33 15.71 -13.49
C VAL A 277 -9.51 16.07 -12.26
N LEU A 278 -9.10 15.06 -11.49
CA LEU A 278 -8.17 15.21 -10.38
C LEU A 278 -6.76 14.92 -10.86
N VAL A 279 -5.89 15.92 -10.83
CA VAL A 279 -4.48 15.79 -11.24
C VAL A 279 -3.61 15.63 -9.99
N ILE A 280 -2.75 14.60 -9.97
CA ILE A 280 -1.89 14.26 -8.83
C ILE A 280 -0.45 14.11 -9.31
N HIS A 281 0.40 15.10 -9.02
CA HIS A 281 1.81 15.13 -9.42
C HIS A 281 2.73 15.44 -8.22
N THR A 282 2.86 14.55 -7.24
CA THR A 282 3.76 14.82 -6.10
C THR A 282 5.24 14.80 -6.56
N LYS A 283 5.92 15.96 -6.50
CA LYS A 283 7.32 16.17 -6.94
C LYS A 283 8.38 15.46 -6.08
N ARG A 284 7.99 14.78 -5.02
CA ARG A 284 8.87 13.99 -4.15
C ARG A 284 8.35 12.56 -4.11
N ASN A 285 9.28 11.63 -3.96
CA ASN A 285 9.22 10.18 -3.69
C ASN A 285 8.26 9.72 -2.58
N GLY A 286 7.18 10.45 -2.32
CA GLY A 286 6.05 9.99 -1.53
C GLY A 286 6.23 10.09 -0.02
N GLU A 287 7.48 10.04 0.46
CA GLU A 287 7.86 10.21 1.86
C GLU A 287 7.44 11.59 2.36
N ILE A 288 6.42 11.60 3.21
CA ILE A 288 6.22 12.71 4.13
C ILE A 288 7.26 12.52 5.22
N SER A 289 8.31 13.33 5.22
CA SER A 289 8.95 13.60 6.50
C SER A 289 7.93 14.38 7.32
N GLU A 290 7.73 14.03 8.58
CA GLU A 290 6.90 14.82 9.51
C GLU A 290 7.40 16.28 9.63
N ALA A 291 8.61 16.55 9.13
CA ALA A 291 9.26 17.85 8.97
C ALA A 291 8.84 18.64 7.70
N ALA A 292 7.89 18.18 6.90
CA ALA A 292 7.39 18.93 5.75
C ALA A 292 6.72 20.25 6.20
N SER A 293 6.90 21.32 5.40
CA SER A 293 6.32 22.63 5.69
C SER A 293 4.78 22.54 5.77
N GLY A 294 4.14 23.33 6.64
CA GLY A 294 2.69 23.21 6.91
C GLY A 294 1.79 23.27 5.67
N LYS A 295 2.17 24.06 4.65
CA LYS A 295 1.41 24.18 3.39
C LYS A 295 1.48 22.92 2.52
N ASP A 296 2.66 22.31 2.41
CA ASP A 296 2.85 21.08 1.63
C ASP A 296 2.09 19.90 2.24
N LYS A 297 2.02 19.87 3.59
CA LYS A 297 1.26 18.88 4.33
C LYS A 297 -0.26 19.01 4.10
N GLU A 298 -0.80 20.23 4.22
CA GLU A 298 -2.22 20.50 4.00
C GLU A 298 -2.65 20.17 2.56
N GLU A 299 -1.85 20.56 1.56
CA GLU A 299 -2.13 20.25 0.15
C GLU A 299 -2.15 18.73 -0.10
N LEU A 300 -1.19 18.01 0.46
CA LEU A 300 -1.11 16.56 0.31
C LEU A 300 -2.26 15.83 1.03
N GLU A 301 -2.64 16.26 2.24
CA GLU A 301 -3.82 15.76 2.95
C GLU A 301 -5.11 15.99 2.15
N ARG A 302 -5.24 17.18 1.55
CA ARG A 302 -6.37 17.49 0.65
C ARG A 302 -6.39 16.56 -0.56
N LEU A 303 -5.28 16.42 -1.29
CA LEU A 303 -5.20 15.56 -2.47
C LEU A 303 -5.49 14.09 -2.13
N ARG A 304 -5.01 13.61 -0.98
CA ARG A 304 -5.33 12.27 -0.47
C ARG A 304 -6.82 12.10 -0.22
N LYS A 305 -7.44 13.03 0.49
CA LYS A 305 -8.87 13.00 0.76
C LYS A 305 -9.67 12.99 -0.55
N GLN A 306 -9.36 13.88 -1.48
CA GLN A 306 -10.03 13.95 -2.78
C GLN A 306 -9.85 12.67 -3.59
N SER A 307 -8.67 12.07 -3.54
CA SER A 307 -8.34 10.83 -4.24
C SER A 307 -9.06 9.61 -3.64
N ASN A 308 -9.15 9.51 -2.32
CA ASN A 308 -9.85 8.40 -1.64
C ASN A 308 -11.39 8.55 -1.71
N GLU A 309 -11.91 9.77 -1.78
CA GLU A 309 -13.35 10.02 -1.89
C GLU A 309 -13.84 10.05 -3.35
N ILE A 310 -12.97 9.84 -4.33
CA ILE A 310 -13.30 10.06 -5.75
C ILE A 310 -14.47 9.20 -6.24
N ASP A 311 -14.56 7.96 -5.80
CA ASP A 311 -15.59 7.02 -6.20
C ASP A 311 -16.91 7.19 -5.42
N THR A 312 -16.98 8.21 -4.56
CA THR A 312 -18.20 8.66 -3.91
C THR A 312 -18.93 9.71 -4.74
N TRP A 313 -20.25 9.79 -4.55
CA TRP A 313 -21.10 10.81 -5.17
C TRP A 313 -20.85 12.24 -4.66
N LYS A 314 -20.12 12.41 -3.56
CA LYS A 314 -19.75 13.73 -3.01
C LYS A 314 -18.60 14.37 -3.77
N SER A 315 -17.71 13.56 -4.34
CA SER A 315 -16.58 14.06 -5.11
C SER A 315 -17.06 14.59 -6.47
N PRO A 316 -16.61 15.77 -6.92
CA PRO A 316 -16.90 16.26 -8.27
C PRO A 316 -16.10 15.50 -9.34
N TYR A 317 -15.00 14.84 -8.96
CA TYR A 317 -14.06 14.25 -9.90
C TYR A 317 -14.54 12.88 -10.40
N LYS A 318 -14.28 12.59 -11.67
CA LYS A 318 -14.59 11.32 -12.34
C LYS A 318 -13.37 10.66 -12.98
N ALA A 319 -12.29 11.43 -13.15
CA ALA A 319 -11.02 10.96 -13.68
C ALA A 319 -9.87 11.35 -12.75
N ILE A 320 -8.83 10.51 -12.70
CA ILE A 320 -7.55 10.82 -12.07
C ILE A 320 -6.46 10.76 -13.13
N VAL A 321 -5.59 11.76 -13.13
CA VAL A 321 -4.32 11.73 -13.88
C VAL A 321 -3.17 11.74 -12.87
N SER A 322 -2.24 10.79 -12.96
CA SER A 322 -1.13 10.67 -12.00
C SER A 322 0.18 10.24 -12.66
N VAL A 323 1.29 10.81 -12.17
CA VAL A 323 2.68 10.54 -12.61
C VAL A 323 3.27 9.29 -11.97
N LEU A 324 2.99 9.14 -10.69
CA LEU A 324 3.45 8.02 -9.89
C LEU A 324 2.26 7.15 -9.58
N MET A 325 2.55 5.91 -9.19
CA MET A 325 1.52 5.06 -8.62
C MET A 325 0.85 5.82 -7.47
N LEU A 326 -0.48 5.80 -7.48
CA LEU A 326 -1.25 6.27 -6.34
C LEU A 326 -0.68 5.55 -5.12
N LYS A 327 -0.31 6.35 -4.11
CA LYS A 327 0.56 5.89 -3.03
C LYS A 327 0.01 4.63 -2.35
N GLU A 328 0.88 3.86 -1.71
CA GLU A 328 0.47 2.78 -0.80
C GLU A 328 -0.64 3.29 0.12
N GLY A 329 -1.75 2.56 0.23
CA GLY A 329 -2.94 3.03 0.96
C GLY A 329 -4.02 3.76 0.14
N TRP A 330 -3.88 4.00 -1.17
CA TRP A 330 -5.02 4.40 -2.01
C TRP A 330 -6.06 3.25 -2.12
N ASP A 331 -7.25 3.47 -1.55
CA ASP A 331 -8.36 2.51 -1.51
C ASP A 331 -9.57 3.03 -2.29
N VAL A 332 -9.49 2.96 -3.61
CA VAL A 332 -10.63 3.25 -4.49
C VAL A 332 -11.03 1.98 -5.20
N ARG A 333 -12.34 1.70 -5.18
CA ARG A 333 -12.89 0.45 -5.69
C ARG A 333 -13.52 0.62 -7.05
N ASN A 334 -14.00 1.81 -7.40
CA ASN A 334 -14.74 2.00 -8.66
C ASN A 334 -13.86 2.39 -9.86
N VAL A 335 -12.57 2.06 -9.87
CA VAL A 335 -11.75 2.17 -11.09
C VAL A 335 -12.23 1.14 -12.10
N THR A 336 -12.65 1.58 -13.27
CA THR A 336 -13.16 0.68 -14.32
C THR A 336 -12.40 0.78 -15.63
N VAL A 337 -11.65 1.88 -15.82
CA VAL A 337 -10.78 2.05 -16.98
C VAL A 337 -9.43 2.60 -16.56
N ILE A 338 -8.35 1.98 -17.06
CA ILE A 338 -6.97 2.39 -16.84
C ILE A 338 -6.31 2.66 -18.20
N VAL A 339 -5.75 3.86 -18.34
CA VAL A 339 -5.00 4.29 -19.54
C VAL A 339 -3.54 4.49 -19.15
N GLY A 340 -2.66 3.62 -19.65
CA GLY A 340 -1.22 3.72 -19.39
C GLY A 340 -0.46 4.38 -20.53
N LEU A 341 0.02 5.61 -20.35
CA LEU A 341 0.77 6.35 -21.37
C LEU A 341 2.30 6.23 -21.25
N ARG A 342 2.79 5.37 -20.34
CA ARG A 342 4.22 5.15 -20.06
C ARG A 342 4.71 3.87 -20.74
N ALA A 343 5.86 3.93 -21.42
CA ALA A 343 6.56 2.73 -21.88
C ALA A 343 7.14 1.94 -20.69
N TYR A 344 6.69 0.70 -20.50
CA TYR A 344 7.11 -0.15 -19.38
C TYR A 344 8.39 -0.91 -19.76
N VAL A 345 9.55 -0.45 -19.26
CA VAL A 345 10.87 -1.04 -19.57
C VAL A 345 11.52 -1.73 -18.36
N ALA A 346 10.83 -1.81 -17.21
CA ALA A 346 11.43 -2.38 -16.00
C ALA A 346 11.48 -3.92 -16.06
N GLN A 347 12.69 -4.49 -15.91
CA GLN A 347 12.94 -5.95 -15.90
C GLN A 347 12.17 -6.69 -14.79
N SER A 348 11.78 -6.00 -13.72
CA SER A 348 11.17 -6.62 -12.54
C SER A 348 9.66 -6.90 -12.65
N ASN A 349 8.94 -6.35 -13.65
CA ASN A 349 7.46 -6.43 -13.78
C ASN A 349 6.65 -6.00 -12.52
N ILE A 350 7.31 -5.44 -11.49
CA ILE A 350 6.71 -4.98 -10.24
C ILE A 350 5.73 -3.81 -10.51
N LEU A 351 6.07 -2.95 -11.47
CA LEU A 351 5.33 -1.71 -11.71
C LEU A 351 3.91 -1.88 -12.29
N PRO A 352 3.68 -2.73 -13.31
CA PRO A 352 2.34 -3.03 -13.79
C PRO A 352 1.44 -3.66 -12.72
N GLU A 353 1.96 -4.60 -11.92
CA GLU A 353 1.16 -5.32 -10.90
C GLU A 353 0.71 -4.39 -9.77
N GLN A 354 1.59 -3.51 -9.27
CA GLN A 354 1.21 -2.54 -8.23
C GLN A 354 0.21 -1.51 -8.73
N THR A 355 0.33 -1.08 -9.98
CA THR A 355 -0.61 -0.09 -10.52
C THR A 355 -1.95 -0.71 -10.86
N LEU A 356 -1.95 -1.84 -11.58
CA LEU A 356 -3.16 -2.54 -11.95
C LEU A 356 -3.88 -3.04 -10.69
N GLY A 357 -3.14 -3.59 -9.72
CA GLY A 357 -3.65 -4.10 -8.44
C GLY A 357 -4.56 -3.12 -7.70
N ARG A 358 -4.28 -1.82 -7.80
CA ARG A 358 -5.10 -0.77 -7.20
C ARG A 358 -6.45 -0.59 -7.88
N GLY A 359 -6.53 -0.77 -9.19
CA GLY A 359 -7.80 -0.75 -9.93
C GLY A 359 -8.57 -2.06 -9.91
N LEU A 360 -7.94 -3.16 -9.45
CA LEU A 360 -8.51 -4.51 -9.49
C LEU A 360 -9.42 -4.85 -8.32
N ARG A 361 -9.55 -3.98 -7.30
CA ARG A 361 -10.46 -4.20 -6.17
C ARG A 361 -11.91 -4.31 -6.64
N ARG A 362 -12.67 -5.23 -6.03
CA ARG A 362 -14.10 -5.42 -6.34
C ARG A 362 -14.97 -4.26 -5.85
N MET A 363 -15.98 -3.91 -6.65
CA MET A 363 -17.00 -2.90 -6.35
C MET A 363 -18.22 -3.52 -5.64
N TYR A 364 -18.54 -4.77 -5.95
CA TYR A 364 -19.76 -5.46 -5.51
C TYR A 364 -19.44 -6.64 -4.59
N PHE A 365 -19.12 -6.35 -3.32
CA PHE A 365 -18.87 -7.39 -2.31
C PHE A 365 -20.08 -8.29 -2.10
N GLY A 366 -19.83 -9.59 -1.93
CA GLY A 366 -20.88 -10.60 -1.76
C GLY A 366 -21.62 -10.99 -3.04
N SER A 367 -21.23 -10.44 -4.19
CA SER A 367 -21.75 -10.84 -5.50
C SER A 367 -20.86 -11.92 -6.13
N GLU A 368 -21.46 -12.89 -6.81
CA GLU A 368 -20.75 -13.83 -7.69
C GLU A 368 -20.51 -13.24 -9.09
N GLN A 369 -20.99 -12.03 -9.36
CA GLN A 369 -20.83 -11.42 -10.67
C GLN A 369 -19.38 -11.09 -10.95
N ARG A 370 -18.94 -11.51 -12.14
CA ARG A 370 -17.64 -11.16 -12.67
C ARG A 370 -17.58 -9.67 -12.97
N GLU A 371 -16.63 -9.00 -12.34
CA GLU A 371 -16.33 -7.59 -12.57
C GLU A 371 -15.11 -7.45 -13.48
N THR A 372 -15.09 -6.40 -14.28
CA THR A 372 -14.00 -6.12 -15.23
C THR A 372 -13.38 -4.74 -15.01
N VAL A 373 -12.12 -4.59 -15.41
CA VAL A 373 -11.44 -3.30 -15.57
C VAL A 373 -10.82 -3.28 -16.95
N SER A 374 -11.15 -2.27 -17.77
CA SER A 374 -10.60 -2.13 -19.11
C SER A 374 -9.24 -1.44 -19.03
N GLY A 375 -8.20 -2.08 -19.56
CA GLY A 375 -6.86 -1.52 -19.63
C GLY A 375 -6.45 -1.26 -21.08
N ASN A 376 -6.02 -0.04 -21.39
CA ASN A 376 -5.41 0.28 -22.69
C ASN A 376 -4.03 0.96 -22.52
N GLY A 377 -3.30 1.08 -23.63
CA GLY A 377 -1.88 1.46 -23.60
C GLY A 377 -0.99 0.36 -23.02
N ASP A 378 0.28 0.67 -22.79
CA ASP A 378 1.25 -0.35 -22.38
C ASP A 378 0.90 -0.95 -21.00
N ALA A 379 0.26 -0.20 -20.10
CA ALA A 379 -0.16 -0.72 -18.78
C ALA A 379 -1.22 -1.82 -18.92
N GLY A 380 -2.21 -1.59 -19.77
CA GLY A 380 -3.27 -2.56 -20.04
C GLY A 380 -2.73 -3.78 -20.79
N VAL A 381 -1.86 -3.57 -21.77
CA VAL A 381 -1.28 -4.65 -22.58
C VAL A 381 -0.32 -5.52 -21.75
N HIS A 382 0.60 -4.92 -20.98
CA HIS A 382 1.50 -5.67 -20.11
C HIS A 382 0.78 -6.27 -18.90
N GLY A 383 -0.21 -5.56 -18.33
CA GLY A 383 -1.03 -6.07 -17.24
C GLY A 383 -1.82 -7.31 -17.65
N VAL A 384 -2.56 -7.25 -18.76
CA VAL A 384 -3.37 -8.38 -19.26
C VAL A 384 -2.49 -9.52 -19.80
N ARG A 385 -1.37 -9.22 -20.49
CA ARG A 385 -0.45 -10.25 -21.00
C ARG A 385 0.45 -10.87 -19.93
N GLY A 386 0.74 -10.15 -18.85
CA GLY A 386 1.49 -10.67 -17.70
C GLY A 386 0.73 -11.72 -16.91
N ILE A 387 -0.60 -11.78 -17.08
CA ILE A 387 -1.51 -12.73 -16.44
C ILE A 387 -1.63 -14.05 -17.22
N ASP A 388 -0.87 -14.21 -18.33
CA ASP A 388 -0.85 -15.45 -19.11
C ASP A 388 -0.43 -16.66 -18.25
N PRO A 389 -1.33 -17.64 -18.01
CA PRO A 389 -1.08 -18.79 -17.16
C PRO A 389 0.07 -19.69 -17.66
N GLU A 390 0.52 -19.56 -18.91
CA GLU A 390 1.66 -20.35 -19.42
C GLU A 390 3.02 -19.87 -18.87
N ARG A 391 3.16 -18.59 -18.50
CA ARG A 391 4.40 -18.08 -17.88
C ARG A 391 4.56 -18.48 -16.41
N GLY A 392 3.46 -18.63 -15.67
CA GLY A 392 3.47 -19.05 -14.26
C GLY A 392 3.89 -20.51 -14.05
N ARG A 393 3.76 -21.37 -15.07
CA ARG A 393 4.13 -22.80 -14.96
C ARG A 393 5.65 -23.03 -15.00
N HIS A 394 6.41 -22.20 -15.69
CA HIS A 394 7.86 -22.38 -15.81
C HIS A 394 8.65 -22.05 -14.54
N VAL A 395 8.08 -21.27 -13.62
CA VAL A 395 8.73 -20.95 -12.33
C VAL A 395 8.59 -22.13 -11.35
N ARG A 396 7.49 -22.87 -11.38
CA ARG A 396 7.25 -24.01 -10.47
C ARG A 396 8.11 -25.25 -10.80
N SER A 397 8.51 -25.44 -12.06
CA SER A 397 9.31 -26.61 -12.46
C SER A 397 10.80 -26.54 -12.09
N GLY A 398 11.29 -25.42 -11.55
CA GLY A 398 12.71 -25.24 -11.20
C GLY A 398 13.07 -25.54 -9.74
N ALA A 399 12.09 -25.62 -8.83
CA ALA A 399 12.35 -25.74 -7.39
C ALA A 399 12.26 -27.18 -6.83
N ASP A 400 11.68 -28.12 -7.59
CA ASP A 400 11.45 -29.51 -7.12
C ASP A 400 12.63 -30.47 -7.40
N GLY A 401 13.80 -29.91 -7.70
CA GLY A 401 14.96 -30.67 -8.14
C GLY A 401 16.14 -30.64 -7.17
N ARG A 402 15.94 -30.91 -5.88
CA ARG A 402 17.02 -31.35 -4.97
C ARG A 402 16.46 -31.93 -3.66
N SER A 403 16.12 -33.21 -3.73
CA SER A 403 16.16 -34.11 -2.57
C SER A 403 17.62 -34.41 -2.23
N ARG A 404 18.02 -34.15 -0.99
CA ARG A 404 18.90 -35.00 -0.16
C ARG A 404 18.96 -34.46 1.27
#